data_AF-A0AAD5C0N2-F1
#
_entry.id   AF-A0AAD5C0N2-F1
#
_cell.length_a   1.000
_cell.length_b   1.000
_cell.length_c   1.000
_cell.angle_alpha   90.00
_cell.angle_beta   90.00
_cell.angle_gamma   90.00
#
_symmetry.space_group_name_H-M   'P 1'
#
loop_
_entity.id
_entity.type
_entity.pdbx_description
1 polymer ?
#
loop_
_entity_poly.entity_id
_entity_poly.type
_entity_poly.pdbx_seq_one_letter_code
_entity_poly.pdbx_strand_id
1 'polypeptide(L)'
;MGVEKTLTDFLTEYYSDQLQSIILSSDNRLHYPLYVDFAEVMEYDAPLAHDILFEPTEYLPVFDNAAKLAQNIVYEQVRKTWEHESVKEGVDCPPPSIKEFVHVRIEIRGPMLDNPEFCPSIGRVRVKHRGILLTLKGTVIRSGAVKMIEGEREFKVHPELESRNSIPKPMFCPS
;
A
#
# COMPACT_ATOMS: atom_id res chain seq x y z
N MET A 1 8.53 -18.73 -9.51
CA MET A 1 9.29 -17.61 -8.92
C MET A 1 8.29 -16.49 -8.75
N GLY A 2 7.96 -16.14 -7.51
CA GLY A 2 6.69 -15.52 -7.16
C GLY A 2 6.60 -14.04 -7.55
N VAL A 3 5.38 -13.62 -7.90
CA VAL A 3 4.98 -12.22 -8.18
C VAL A 3 5.53 -11.24 -7.13
N GLU A 4 5.52 -11.66 -5.86
CA GLU A 4 6.05 -10.89 -4.74
C GLU A 4 7.54 -10.53 -4.89
N LYS A 5 8.36 -11.43 -5.43
CA LYS A 5 9.79 -11.15 -5.67
C LYS A 5 9.95 -10.11 -6.77
N THR A 6 9.22 -10.25 -7.87
CA THR A 6 9.23 -9.31 -9.00
C THR A 6 8.84 -7.89 -8.54
N LEU A 7 7.81 -7.77 -7.71
CA LEU A 7 7.39 -6.50 -7.11
C LEU A 7 8.41 -5.95 -6.12
N THR A 8 9.06 -6.82 -5.33
CA THR A 8 10.10 -6.40 -4.38
C THR A 8 11.31 -5.82 -5.10
N ASP A 9 11.75 -6.48 -6.17
CA ASP A 9 12.86 -6.02 -7.01
C ASP A 9 12.53 -4.67 -7.66
N PHE A 10 11.31 -4.52 -8.21
CA PHE A 10 10.79 -3.25 -8.73
C PHE A 10 10.80 -2.12 -7.71
N LEU A 11 10.24 -2.34 -6.51
CA LEU A 11 10.18 -1.31 -5.47
C LEU A 11 11.57 -0.91 -4.96
N THR A 12 12.50 -1.87 -4.90
CA THR A 12 13.87 -1.60 -4.47
C THR A 12 14.63 -0.76 -5.50
N GLU A 13 14.41 -1.00 -6.80
CA GLU A 13 15.10 -0.30 -7.87
C GLU A 13 14.55 1.12 -8.11
N TYR A 14 13.22 1.27 -8.21
CA TYR A 14 12.60 2.53 -8.63
C TYR A 14 12.16 3.42 -7.45
N TYR A 15 11.88 2.85 -6.28
CA TYR A 15 11.25 3.54 -5.14
C TYR A 15 12.11 3.55 -3.87
N SER A 16 13.41 3.31 -3.99
CA SER A 16 14.35 3.29 -2.86
C SER A 16 14.31 4.61 -2.06
N ASP A 17 14.29 5.76 -2.72
CA ASP A 17 14.26 7.08 -2.05
C ASP A 17 13.04 7.26 -1.15
N GLN A 18 11.84 6.86 -1.62
CA GLN A 18 10.63 6.93 -0.80
C GLN A 18 10.71 5.95 0.38
N LEU A 19 11.22 4.75 0.17
CA LEU A 19 11.43 3.76 1.23
C LEU A 19 12.41 4.26 2.30
N GLN A 20 13.51 4.91 1.89
CA GLN A 20 14.47 5.53 2.81
C GLN A 20 13.80 6.62 3.65
N SER A 21 13.02 7.51 3.02
CA SER A 21 12.27 8.55 3.74
C SER A 21 11.30 7.94 4.76
N ILE A 22 10.66 6.82 4.44
CA ILE A 22 9.76 6.11 5.36
C ILE A 22 10.56 5.51 6.53
N ILE A 23 11.71 4.88 6.27
CA ILE A 23 12.56 4.27 7.31
C ILE A 23 13.09 5.31 8.31
N LEU A 24 13.42 6.51 7.82
CA LEU A 24 13.96 7.60 8.64
C LEU A 24 12.88 8.38 9.41
N SER A 25 11.60 8.11 9.17
CA SER A 25 10.51 8.74 9.91
C SER A 25 10.54 8.37 11.39
N SER A 26 10.07 9.24 12.29
CA SER A 26 10.21 9.02 13.73
C SER A 26 9.18 8.06 14.33
N ASP A 27 7.96 8.01 13.78
CA ASP A 27 6.86 7.25 14.37
C ASP A 27 6.75 5.86 13.73
N ASN A 28 6.61 4.80 14.54
CA ASN A 28 6.45 3.43 14.05
C ASN A 28 4.97 3.00 13.96
N ARG A 29 4.05 3.74 14.58
CA ARG A 29 2.64 3.38 14.70
C ARG A 29 1.76 4.02 13.62
N LEU A 30 2.34 4.88 12.79
CA LEU A 30 1.64 5.52 11.68
C LEU A 30 1.60 4.62 10.45
N HIS A 31 0.57 4.83 9.64
CA HIS A 31 0.47 4.24 8.30
C HIS A 31 1.22 5.11 7.30
N TYR A 32 2.16 4.51 6.58
CA TYR A 32 2.99 5.18 5.58
C TYR A 32 2.55 4.79 4.17
N PRO A 33 2.14 5.75 3.33
CA PRO A 33 1.84 5.50 1.93
C PRO A 33 3.14 5.45 1.09
N LEU A 34 3.26 4.46 0.20
CA LEU A 34 4.26 4.42 -0.85
C LEU A 34 3.57 4.73 -2.19
N TYR A 35 3.87 5.87 -2.79
CA TYR A 35 3.21 6.31 -4.01
C TYR A 35 3.92 5.73 -5.22
N VAL A 36 3.21 4.91 -6.00
CA VAL A 36 3.74 4.21 -7.17
C VAL A 36 2.97 4.66 -8.40
N ASP A 37 3.68 5.10 -9.45
CA ASP A 37 3.08 5.41 -10.73
C ASP A 37 2.74 4.11 -11.49
N PHE A 38 1.48 3.97 -11.89
CA PHE A 38 1.03 2.80 -12.64
C PHE A 38 1.74 2.66 -13.99
N ALA A 39 2.18 3.76 -14.61
CA ALA A 39 2.90 3.70 -15.87
C ALA A 39 4.22 2.93 -15.73
N GLU A 40 4.93 3.10 -14.61
CA GLU A 40 6.19 2.41 -14.34
C GLU A 40 5.97 0.91 -14.08
N VAL A 41 4.89 0.55 -13.38
CA VAL A 41 4.52 -0.87 -13.18
C VAL A 41 4.24 -1.55 -14.52
N MET A 42 3.52 -0.85 -15.41
CA MET A 42 3.18 -1.36 -16.74
C MET A 42 4.42 -1.47 -17.66
N GLU A 43 5.38 -0.57 -17.55
CA GLU A 43 6.64 -0.62 -18.29
C GLU A 43 7.54 -1.77 -17.81
N TYR A 44 7.55 -2.03 -16.50
CA TYR A 44 8.33 -3.10 -15.90
C TYR A 44 7.77 -4.50 -16.18
N ASP A 45 6.47 -4.72 -15.93
CA ASP A 45 5.79 -6.00 -16.16
C ASP A 45 4.31 -5.76 -16.53
N ALA A 46 4.04 -5.68 -17.84
CA ALA A 46 2.70 -5.43 -18.36
C ALA A 46 1.65 -6.49 -17.96
N PRO A 47 1.93 -7.81 -18.01
CA PRO A 47 1.02 -8.83 -17.46
C PRO A 47 0.67 -8.60 -15.98
N LEU A 48 1.67 -8.31 -15.15
CA LEU A 48 1.43 -8.06 -13.73
C LEU A 48 0.62 -6.79 -13.49
N ALA A 49 0.90 -5.72 -14.24
CA ALA A 49 0.14 -4.48 -14.18
C ALA A 49 -1.33 -4.69 -14.55
N HIS A 50 -1.60 -5.54 -15.55
CA HIS A 50 -2.95 -5.95 -15.92
C HIS A 50 -3.64 -6.67 -14.76
N ASP A 51 -3.00 -7.65 -14.14
CA ASP A 51 -3.58 -8.38 -13.01
C ASP A 51 -3.89 -7.46 -11.82
N ILE A 52 -3.00 -6.51 -11.51
CA ILE A 52 -3.23 -5.50 -10.47
C ILE A 52 -4.47 -4.66 -10.76
N LEU A 53 -4.73 -4.30 -12.03
CA LEU A 53 -5.91 -3.53 -12.41
C LEU A 53 -7.20 -4.33 -12.28
N PHE A 54 -7.21 -5.59 -12.69
CA PHE A 54 -8.43 -6.40 -12.76
C PHE A 54 -8.73 -7.17 -11.47
N GLU A 55 -7.71 -7.48 -10.67
CA GLU A 55 -7.81 -8.23 -9.41
C GLU A 55 -7.12 -7.50 -8.22
N PRO A 56 -7.41 -6.21 -7.98
CA PRO A 56 -6.76 -5.43 -6.93
C PRO A 56 -6.96 -5.99 -5.51
N THR A 57 -8.01 -6.78 -5.27
CA THR A 57 -8.25 -7.35 -3.93
C THR A 57 -7.22 -8.43 -3.57
N GLU A 58 -6.71 -9.16 -4.57
CA GLU A 58 -5.69 -10.19 -4.39
C GLU A 58 -4.29 -9.59 -4.48
N TYR A 59 -4.06 -8.69 -5.44
CA TYR A 59 -2.72 -8.19 -5.74
C TYR A 59 -2.27 -7.01 -4.85
N LEU A 60 -3.17 -6.13 -4.37
CA LEU A 60 -2.76 -5.02 -3.49
C LEU A 60 -2.12 -5.50 -2.17
N PRO A 61 -2.68 -6.51 -1.46
CA PRO A 61 -2.03 -7.05 -0.27
C PRO A 61 -0.66 -7.68 -0.55
N VAL A 62 -0.52 -8.35 -1.70
CA VAL A 62 0.77 -8.90 -2.14
C VAL A 62 1.77 -7.77 -2.41
N PHE A 63 1.31 -6.65 -2.97
CA PHE A 63 2.13 -5.48 -3.21
C PHE A 63 2.56 -4.81 -1.89
N ASP A 64 1.67 -4.71 -0.91
CA ASP A 64 2.00 -4.21 0.43
C ASP A 64 3.04 -5.09 1.13
N ASN A 65 2.93 -6.42 0.99
CA ASN A 65 3.94 -7.36 1.51
C ASN A 65 5.28 -7.21 0.79
N ALA A 66 5.28 -7.08 -0.54
CA ALA A 66 6.49 -6.80 -1.30
C ALA A 66 7.15 -5.47 -0.89
N ALA A 67 6.37 -4.44 -0.54
CA ALA A 67 6.90 -3.19 -0.01
C ALA A 67 7.60 -3.36 1.35
N LYS A 68 7.07 -4.23 2.23
CA LYS A 68 7.74 -4.58 3.50
C LYS A 68 9.05 -5.33 3.25
N LEU A 69 9.08 -6.25 2.28
CA LEU A 69 10.31 -6.95 1.90
C LEU A 69 11.35 -5.98 1.31
N ALA A 70 10.93 -5.07 0.43
CA ALA A 70 11.80 -4.04 -0.14
C ALA A 70 12.35 -3.12 0.95
N GLN A 71 11.52 -2.75 1.93
CA GLN A 71 11.95 -1.97 3.09
C GLN A 71 13.08 -2.68 3.87
N ASN A 72 13.00 -3.99 4.09
CA ASN A 72 14.06 -4.74 4.78
C ASN A 72 15.39 -4.69 4.02
N ILE A 73 15.35 -4.74 2.68
CA ILE A 73 16.56 -4.67 1.83
C ILE A 73 17.18 -3.27 1.93
N VAL A 74 16.37 -2.22 1.78
CA VAL A 74 16.81 -0.82 1.85
C VAL A 74 17.30 -0.47 3.27
N TYR A 75 16.67 -1.01 4.30
CA TYR A 75 17.05 -0.81 5.70
C TYR A 75 18.51 -1.21 5.96
N GLU A 76 18.97 -2.34 5.44
CA GLU A 76 20.36 -2.76 5.60
C GLU A 76 21.38 -1.82 4.93
N GLN A 77 20.97 -1.11 3.87
CA GLN A 77 21.81 -0.10 3.22
C GLN A 77 21.83 1.22 4.01
N VAL A 78 20.65 1.66 4.47
CA VAL A 78 20.50 2.89 5.28
C VAL A 78 21.21 2.75 6.62
N ARG A 79 21.09 1.60 7.29
CA ARG A 79 21.75 1.33 8.56
C ARG A 79 23.26 1.51 8.49
N LYS A 80 23.90 0.96 7.45
CA LYS A 80 25.36 1.10 7.24
C LYS A 80 25.77 2.55 7.03
N THR A 81 24.96 3.31 6.29
CA THR A 81 25.20 4.73 6.01
C THR A 81 25.04 5.57 7.29
N TRP A 82 23.97 5.32 8.05
CA TRP A 82 23.69 5.98 9.33
C TRP A 82 24.77 5.70 10.39
N GLU A 83 25.28 4.46 10.48
CA GLU A 83 26.39 4.10 11.37
C GLU A 83 27.68 4.87 11.04
N HIS A 84 27.91 5.21 9.77
CA HIS A 84 29.09 5.96 9.35
C HIS A 84 28.92 7.48 9.49
N GLU A 85 27.70 8.00 9.33
CA GLU A 85 27.38 9.43 9.45
C GLU A 85 27.20 9.88 10.90
N SER A 86 26.57 9.07 11.75
CA SER A 86 26.39 9.34 13.19
C SER A 86 27.71 9.53 13.95
N VAL A 87 28.81 8.98 13.42
CA VAL A 87 30.16 9.13 13.97
C VAL A 87 30.81 10.46 13.53
N LYS A 88 30.39 11.04 12.41
CA LYS A 88 31.00 12.25 11.81
C LYS A 88 30.27 13.54 12.14
N GLU A 89 28.94 13.47 12.24
CA GLU A 89 28.10 14.62 12.52
C GLU A 89 27.28 14.30 13.77
N GLY A 90 27.53 15.03 14.85
CA GLY A 90 26.79 14.94 16.12
C GLY A 90 25.36 15.49 15.99
N VAL A 91 24.63 15.04 14.96
CA VAL A 91 23.26 15.40 14.64
C VAL A 91 22.35 14.34 15.27
N ASP A 92 21.32 14.81 15.97
CA ASP A 92 20.26 13.99 16.57
C ASP A 92 19.35 13.40 15.46
N CYS A 93 19.90 12.55 14.60
CA CYS A 93 19.14 11.75 13.66
C CYS A 93 18.56 10.55 14.40
N PRO A 94 17.24 10.37 14.49
CA PRO A 94 16.69 9.16 15.07
C PRO A 94 17.21 7.93 14.31
N PRO A 95 17.45 6.81 15.01
CA PRO A 95 17.92 5.60 14.34
C PRO A 95 16.89 5.15 13.31
N PRO A 96 17.33 4.64 12.16
CA PRO A 96 16.41 4.10 11.17
C PRO A 96 15.60 2.96 11.80
N SER A 97 14.31 2.87 11.48
CA SER A 97 13.45 1.79 11.95
C SER A 97 12.55 1.25 10.84
N ILE A 98 12.34 -0.07 10.87
CA ILE A 98 11.41 -0.77 9.98
C ILE A 98 9.99 -0.42 10.42
N LYS A 99 9.11 -0.12 9.46
CA LYS A 99 7.73 0.33 9.70
C LYS A 99 6.75 -0.79 9.39
N GLU A 100 5.88 -1.11 10.34
CA GLU A 100 4.94 -2.23 10.20
C GLU A 100 3.81 -1.94 9.19
N PHE A 101 3.37 -0.68 9.11
CA PHE A 101 2.20 -0.25 8.34
C PHE A 101 2.59 0.53 7.08
N VAL A 102 3.21 -0.13 6.11
CA VAL A 102 3.46 0.44 4.78
C VAL A 102 2.39 -0.03 3.80
N HIS A 103 1.83 0.91 3.04
CA HIS A 103 0.73 0.66 2.09
C HIS A 103 1.06 1.26 0.73
N VAL A 104 1.02 0.46 -0.32
CA VAL A 104 1.22 0.92 -1.69
C VAL A 104 -0.03 1.68 -2.16
N ARG A 105 0.21 2.84 -2.78
CA ARG A 105 -0.81 3.72 -3.37
C ARG A 105 -0.49 3.90 -4.84
N ILE A 106 -1.28 3.25 -5.68
CA ILE A 106 -1.13 3.32 -7.13
C ILE A 106 -1.75 4.63 -7.62
N GLU A 107 -0.93 5.43 -8.29
CA GLU A 107 -1.35 6.64 -8.98
C GLU A 107 -1.39 6.41 -10.48
N ILE A 108 -2.50 6.76 -11.12
CA ILE A 108 -2.61 6.74 -12.58
C ILE A 108 -2.39 8.17 -13.08
N ARG A 109 -1.25 8.41 -13.74
CA ARG A 109 -0.90 9.69 -14.33
C ARG A 109 -0.88 9.61 -15.86
N GLY A 110 -0.86 10.77 -16.51
CA GLY A 110 -0.63 10.88 -17.95
C GLY A 110 -1.80 10.41 -18.85
N PRO A 111 -1.51 9.93 -20.08
CA PRO A 111 -2.51 9.61 -21.11
C PRO A 111 -3.49 8.49 -20.71
N MET A 112 -3.11 7.63 -19.77
CA MET A 112 -3.98 6.57 -19.22
C MET A 112 -5.24 7.15 -18.56
N LEU A 113 -5.17 8.40 -18.14
CA LEU A 113 -6.26 9.13 -17.51
C LEU A 113 -7.39 9.50 -18.49
N ASP A 114 -7.11 9.47 -19.79
CA ASP A 114 -8.09 9.68 -20.85
C ASP A 114 -8.78 8.38 -21.28
N ASN A 115 -8.36 7.23 -20.76
CA ASN A 115 -8.97 5.95 -21.07
C ASN A 115 -10.31 5.80 -20.32
N PRO A 116 -11.46 5.77 -21.02
CA PRO A 116 -12.77 5.70 -20.37
C PRO A 116 -13.06 4.36 -19.69
N GLU A 117 -12.28 3.31 -19.96
CA GLU A 117 -12.44 2.00 -19.32
C GLU A 117 -11.93 2.00 -17.87
N PHE A 118 -10.83 2.72 -17.60
CA PHE A 118 -10.22 2.80 -16.26
C PHE A 118 -10.48 4.14 -15.57
N CYS A 119 -10.73 5.18 -16.35
CA CYS A 119 -10.99 6.54 -15.88
C CYS A 119 -12.35 7.09 -16.36
N PRO A 120 -13.48 6.39 -16.13
CA PRO A 120 -14.79 6.86 -16.57
C PRO A 120 -15.21 8.12 -15.81
N SER A 121 -15.95 9.00 -16.48
CA SER A 121 -16.75 10.02 -15.78
C SER A 121 -17.74 9.33 -14.84
N ILE A 122 -18.09 9.94 -13.69
CA ILE A 122 -18.98 9.33 -12.69
C ILE A 122 -20.30 8.77 -13.27
N GLY A 123 -20.91 9.46 -14.24
CA GLY A 123 -22.15 9.01 -14.90
C GLY A 123 -22.00 7.80 -15.83
N ARG A 124 -20.77 7.37 -16.13
CA ARG A 124 -20.42 6.21 -16.97
C ARG A 124 -19.97 4.99 -16.18
N VAL A 125 -19.92 5.07 -14.84
CA VAL A 125 -19.65 3.90 -14.00
C VAL A 125 -20.82 2.90 -14.13
N ARG A 126 -20.49 1.62 -14.28
CA ARG A 126 -21.41 0.50 -14.61
C ARG A 126 -20.94 -0.78 -13.93
N VAL A 127 -21.78 -1.83 -13.95
CA VAL A 127 -21.50 -3.16 -13.37
C VAL A 127 -20.19 -3.77 -13.88
N LYS A 128 -19.79 -3.50 -15.14
CA LYS A 128 -18.51 -3.97 -15.71
C LYS A 128 -17.26 -3.49 -14.95
N HIS A 129 -17.36 -2.39 -14.21
CA HIS A 129 -16.25 -1.83 -13.44
C HIS A 129 -16.23 -2.33 -11.98
N ARG A 130 -17.05 -3.32 -11.64
CA ARG A 130 -17.06 -3.91 -10.30
C ARG A 130 -15.79 -4.74 -10.11
N GLY A 131 -15.09 -4.49 -9.00
CA GLY A 131 -13.96 -5.32 -8.58
C GLY A 131 -12.64 -4.98 -9.25
N ILE A 132 -12.60 -4.00 -10.16
CA ILE A 132 -11.38 -3.52 -10.81
C ILE A 132 -10.91 -2.20 -10.21
N LEU A 133 -9.66 -1.85 -10.41
CA LEU A 133 -9.09 -0.55 -10.04
C LEU A 133 -9.62 0.54 -10.99
N LEU A 134 -10.12 1.65 -10.44
CA LEU A 134 -10.68 2.76 -11.20
C LEU A 134 -10.16 4.09 -10.67
N THR A 135 -9.94 5.03 -11.57
CA THR A 135 -9.69 6.43 -11.22
C THR A 135 -10.91 7.27 -11.56
N LEU A 136 -11.46 7.97 -10.57
CA LEU A 136 -12.61 8.86 -10.76
C LEU A 136 -12.21 10.30 -10.48
N LYS A 137 -12.60 11.22 -11.38
CA LYS A 137 -12.45 12.66 -11.20
C LYS A 137 -13.81 13.31 -10.99
N GLY A 138 -13.89 14.28 -10.07
CA GLY A 138 -15.10 15.04 -9.82
C GLY A 138 -14.90 16.12 -8.77
N THR A 139 -15.93 16.93 -8.55
CA THR A 139 -15.94 17.97 -7.53
C THR A 139 -16.55 17.44 -6.24
N VAL A 140 -15.82 17.57 -5.13
CA VAL A 140 -16.34 17.24 -3.79
C VAL A 140 -17.28 18.35 -3.34
N ILE A 141 -18.58 18.06 -3.22
CA ILE A 141 -19.61 19.04 -2.85
C ILE A 141 -20.00 19.01 -1.36
N ARG A 142 -19.79 17.86 -0.70
CA ARG A 142 -20.13 17.65 0.71
C ARG A 142 -19.24 16.57 1.30
N SER A 143 -18.64 16.85 2.44
CA SER A 143 -17.94 15.87 3.29
C SER A 143 -18.73 15.61 4.57
N GLY A 144 -18.62 14.40 5.10
CA GLY A 144 -19.13 14.06 6.43
C GLY A 144 -18.12 14.44 7.52
N ALA A 145 -18.55 14.38 8.79
CA ALA A 145 -17.62 14.48 9.91
C ALA A 145 -16.67 13.27 9.94
N VAL A 146 -15.44 13.49 10.41
CA VAL A 146 -14.46 12.42 10.63
C VAL A 146 -14.99 11.49 11.71
N LYS A 147 -15.00 10.18 11.41
CA LYS A 147 -15.40 9.13 12.36
C LYS A 147 -14.22 8.22 12.60
N MET A 148 -14.01 7.84 13.86
CA MET A 148 -13.07 6.77 14.20
C MET A 148 -13.68 5.45 13.76
N ILE A 149 -13.00 4.76 12.84
CA ILE A 149 -13.32 3.39 12.45
C ILE A 149 -12.43 2.48 13.29
N GLU A 150 -13.01 1.38 13.74
CA GLU A 150 -12.28 0.36 14.47
C GLU A 150 -11.31 -0.36 13.54
N GLY A 151 -10.02 -0.35 13.90
CA GLY A 151 -8.96 -0.94 13.08
C GLY A 151 -8.85 -2.46 13.23
N GLU A 152 -8.85 -2.95 14.46
CA GLU A 152 -8.73 -4.38 14.77
C GLU A 152 -9.58 -4.72 16.01
N ARG A 153 -10.13 -5.94 16.02
CA ARG A 153 -10.84 -6.52 17.16
C ARG A 153 -10.18 -7.81 17.58
N GLU A 154 -9.57 -7.81 18.75
CA GLU A 154 -9.17 -9.05 19.41
C GLU A 154 -10.36 -9.67 20.14
N PHE A 155 -10.83 -10.81 19.65
CA PHE A 155 -11.80 -11.64 20.37
C PHE A 155 -11.06 -12.74 21.13
N LYS A 156 -11.49 -13.05 22.36
CA LYS A 156 -10.99 -14.23 23.09
C LYS A 156 -11.31 -15.55 22.38
N VAL A 157 -12.29 -15.53 21.48
CA VAL A 157 -12.74 -16.70 20.71
C VAL A 157 -12.99 -16.23 19.27
N HIS A 158 -12.41 -16.94 18.31
CA HIS A 158 -12.46 -16.56 16.89
C HIS A 158 -13.89 -16.71 16.34
N PRO A 159 -14.45 -15.70 15.67
CA PRO A 159 -15.71 -15.85 14.96
C PRO A 159 -15.55 -16.79 13.76
N GLU A 160 -16.52 -17.69 13.55
CA GLU A 160 -16.47 -18.69 12.47
C GLU A 160 -16.63 -18.06 11.07
N LEU A 161 -17.21 -16.86 10.98
CA LEU A 161 -17.39 -16.13 9.72
C LEU A 161 -17.13 -14.63 9.92
N GLU A 162 -16.13 -14.11 9.22
CA GLU A 162 -15.98 -12.68 9.01
C GLU A 162 -16.73 -12.28 7.74
N SER A 163 -17.67 -11.34 7.83
CA SER A 163 -18.23 -10.69 6.65
C SER A 163 -17.80 -9.22 6.61
N ARG A 164 -17.40 -8.75 5.42
CA ARG A 164 -16.72 -7.46 5.18
C ARG A 164 -17.38 -6.23 5.83
N ASN A 165 -18.70 -6.25 6.04
CA ASN A 165 -19.46 -5.17 6.68
C ASN A 165 -20.18 -5.59 7.98
N SER A 166 -20.07 -6.85 8.39
CA SER A 166 -20.64 -7.32 9.65
C SER A 166 -19.87 -8.52 10.19
N ILE A 167 -19.30 -8.41 11.39
CA ILE A 167 -18.71 -9.57 12.05
C ILE A 167 -19.73 -10.02 13.10
N PRO A 168 -20.51 -11.09 12.84
CA PRO A 168 -21.39 -11.64 13.86
C PRO A 168 -20.55 -12.07 15.06
N LYS A 169 -21.08 -11.85 16.27
CA LYS A 169 -20.40 -12.31 17.50
C LYS A 169 -20.19 -13.83 17.41
N PRO A 170 -19.05 -14.36 17.90
CA PRO A 170 -18.85 -15.81 17.97
C PRO A 170 -20.04 -16.45 18.70
N MET A 171 -20.67 -17.45 18.07
CA MET A 171 -21.87 -18.09 18.62
C MET A 171 -21.56 -18.95 19.84
N PHE A 172 -20.30 -19.34 20.03
CA PHE A 172 -19.86 -20.21 21.10
C PHE A 172 -18.55 -19.70 21.70
N CYS A 173 -18.47 -19.65 23.03
CA CYS A 173 -17.24 -19.40 23.76
C CYS A 173 -16.95 -20.60 24.67
N PRO A 174 -15.86 -21.37 24.47
CA PRO A 174 -15.47 -22.38 25.42
C PRO A 174 -14.99 -21.67 26.69
N SER A 175 -15.73 -21.86 27.79
CA SER A 175 -15.38 -21.35 29.13
C SER A 175 -14.34 -22.23 29.79
#